data_AF-A0A0G2ESL4-F1
#
_entry.id   AF-A0A0G2ESL4-F1
#
_cell.length_a   1.000
_cell.length_b   1.000
_cell.length_c   1.000
_cell.angle_alpha   90.00
_cell.angle_beta   90.00
_cell.angle_gamma   90.00
#
_symmetry.space_group_name_H-M   'P 1'
#
loop_
_entity.id
_entity.type
_entity.pdbx_description
1 polymer ?
#
loop_
_entity_poly.entity_id
_entity_poly.type
_entity_poly.pdbx_seq_one_letter_code
_entity_poly.pdbx_strand_id
1 'polypeptide(L)'
;MDVIPEKPKPLVEANPSLVPLLASALLIILPTAFFLLRYLGRNVGERSPGQSPAPPPALPPADSIVSLRIYPIKSCRGITVPSAKLLRTGLDLDRQWMFISLPQREFLTIRTNPRLTLIETAVDAAADTLTVSIKGSGDDPDSTITIPAHPSPAWLAANATLRAGNVIWAQQTDGWEYPPALTQAFARFLGVDELRLLYKGPTPRVLRGAGAPAVLGRTQATNFADMMPVQVSSLASLAELNARLARAGEAEIDVERFRPNVVVGGHVPWDEDGWKTLRLGGGGEAVE
;
A
#
# COMPACT_ATOMS: atom_id res chain seq x y z
N MET A 1 66.86 -66.88 -13.07
CA MET A 1 66.20 -67.00 -14.39
C MET A 1 64.73 -67.13 -14.05
N ASP A 2 64.12 -65.99 -13.75
CA ASP A 2 62.87 -65.91 -13.00
C ASP A 2 61.80 -65.32 -13.90
N VAL A 3 60.91 -66.21 -14.34
CA VAL A 3 59.73 -65.89 -15.15
C VAL A 3 58.68 -65.32 -14.20
N ILE A 4 58.51 -64.00 -14.25
CA ILE A 4 57.49 -63.25 -13.51
C ILE A 4 56.13 -63.52 -14.16
N PRO A 5 55.08 -63.94 -13.41
CA PRO A 5 53.75 -64.13 -13.96
C PRO A 5 53.04 -62.78 -14.20
N GLU A 6 52.41 -62.65 -15.37
CA GLU A 6 51.58 -61.51 -15.77
C GLU A 6 50.41 -61.27 -14.80
N LYS A 7 50.26 -60.02 -14.38
CA LYS A 7 49.12 -59.52 -13.59
C LYS A 7 47.95 -59.19 -14.54
N PRO A 8 46.69 -59.55 -14.21
CA PRO A 8 45.55 -59.25 -15.06
C PRO A 8 45.28 -57.74 -15.16
N LYS A 9 44.87 -57.27 -16.35
CA LYS A 9 44.37 -55.91 -16.60
C LYS A 9 43.19 -55.58 -15.69
N PRO A 10 43.12 -54.38 -15.08
CA PRO A 10 41.90 -53.94 -14.40
C PRO A 10 40.76 -53.70 -15.39
N LEU A 11 39.58 -54.17 -15.01
CA LEU A 11 38.30 -53.87 -15.65
C LEU A 11 37.97 -52.38 -15.49
N VAL A 12 37.39 -51.81 -16.55
CA VAL A 12 36.88 -50.44 -16.66
C VAL A 12 36.04 -50.07 -15.43
N GLU A 13 36.43 -49.01 -14.72
CA GLU A 13 35.59 -48.39 -13.68
C GLU A 13 34.28 -47.89 -14.29
N ALA A 14 33.16 -48.30 -13.69
CA ALA A 14 31.83 -47.84 -14.06
C ALA A 14 31.65 -46.36 -13.68
N ASN A 15 31.17 -45.57 -14.65
CA ASN A 15 30.90 -44.15 -14.53
C ASN A 15 29.81 -43.86 -13.46
N PRO A 16 30.07 -43.07 -12.40
CA PRO A 16 29.10 -42.80 -11.34
C PRO A 16 28.28 -41.56 -11.70
N SER A 17 27.23 -41.67 -12.51
CA SER A 17 26.44 -40.47 -12.85
C SER A 17 24.95 -40.66 -13.23
N LEU A 18 24.34 -41.83 -13.03
CA LEU A 18 22.92 -42.00 -13.36
C LEU A 18 21.95 -41.65 -12.22
N VAL A 19 22.35 -41.84 -10.96
CA VAL A 19 21.46 -41.63 -9.80
C VAL A 19 21.10 -40.15 -9.57
N PRO A 20 22.03 -39.17 -9.64
CA PRO A 20 21.70 -37.75 -9.44
C PRO A 20 20.88 -37.17 -10.61
N LEU A 21 21.10 -37.66 -11.83
CA LEU A 21 20.37 -37.23 -13.02
C LEU A 21 18.91 -37.67 -12.97
N LEU A 22 18.66 -38.91 -12.54
CA LEU A 22 17.30 -39.45 -12.36
C LEU A 22 16.54 -38.74 -11.24
N ALA A 23 17.21 -38.44 -10.12
CA ALA A 23 16.61 -37.68 -9.01
C ALA A 23 16.24 -36.24 -9.41
N SER A 24 17.08 -35.59 -10.23
CA SER A 24 16.83 -34.23 -10.75
C SER A 24 15.71 -34.21 -11.77
N ALA A 25 15.61 -35.24 -12.62
CA ALA A 25 14.50 -35.38 -13.58
C ALA A 25 13.15 -35.57 -12.85
N LEU A 26 13.12 -36.38 -11.79
CA LEU A 26 11.92 -36.59 -10.96
C LEU A 26 11.43 -35.30 -10.27
N LEU A 27 12.33 -34.43 -9.81
CA LEU A 27 11.99 -33.14 -9.20
C LEU A 27 11.33 -32.15 -10.17
N ILE A 28 11.56 -32.29 -11.48
CA ILE A 28 10.95 -31.42 -12.50
C ILE A 28 9.69 -32.06 -13.06
N ILE A 29 9.70 -33.37 -13.30
CA ILE A 29 8.62 -34.12 -13.96
C ILE A 29 7.40 -34.24 -13.04
N LEU A 30 7.58 -34.47 -11.74
CA LEU A 30 6.44 -34.63 -10.82
C LEU A 30 5.61 -33.33 -10.66
N PRO A 31 6.21 -32.14 -10.46
CA PRO A 31 5.46 -30.89 -10.47
C PRO A 31 4.83 -30.58 -11.82
N THR A 32 5.56 -30.75 -12.94
CA THR A 32 4.98 -30.47 -14.26
C THR A 32 3.84 -31.43 -14.57
N ALA A 33 3.97 -32.73 -14.30
CA ALA A 33 2.88 -33.69 -14.46
C ALA A 33 1.69 -33.36 -13.55
N PHE A 34 1.92 -32.96 -12.29
CA PHE A 34 0.84 -32.53 -11.37
C PHE A 34 0.11 -31.28 -11.89
N PHE A 35 0.83 -30.28 -12.37
CA PHE A 35 0.24 -29.08 -12.97
C PHE A 35 -0.44 -29.37 -14.31
N LEU A 36 0.10 -30.28 -15.13
CA LEU A 36 -0.49 -30.70 -16.39
C LEU A 36 -1.79 -31.51 -16.14
N LEU A 37 -1.79 -32.41 -15.15
CA LEU A 37 -2.98 -33.14 -14.71
C LEU A 37 -4.03 -32.21 -14.09
N ARG A 38 -3.63 -31.14 -13.38
CA ARG A 38 -4.58 -30.11 -12.92
C ARG A 38 -5.08 -29.21 -14.05
N TYR A 39 -4.26 -28.95 -15.06
CA TYR A 39 -4.63 -28.15 -16.22
C TYR A 39 -5.58 -28.93 -17.14
N LEU A 40 -5.29 -30.21 -17.38
CA LEU A 40 -6.10 -31.13 -18.18
C LEU A 40 -7.33 -31.65 -17.41
N GLY A 41 -7.22 -31.82 -16.09
CA GLY A 41 -8.33 -32.13 -15.18
C GLY A 41 -9.16 -30.91 -14.78
N ARG A 42 -8.79 -29.72 -15.27
CA ARG A 42 -9.67 -28.56 -15.27
C ARG A 42 -10.74 -28.85 -16.32
N ASN A 43 -11.77 -29.57 -15.88
CA ASN A 43 -13.03 -29.60 -16.58
C ASN A 43 -13.42 -28.13 -16.80
N VAL A 44 -13.18 -27.62 -18.01
CA VAL A 44 -14.04 -26.60 -18.58
C VAL A 44 -15.37 -27.32 -18.60
N GLY A 45 -16.16 -27.15 -17.54
CA GLY A 45 -17.49 -27.71 -17.46
C GLY A 45 -18.21 -27.21 -18.68
N GLU A 46 -18.41 -28.08 -19.67
CA GLU A 46 -19.48 -27.91 -20.62
C GLU A 46 -20.73 -27.74 -19.77
N ARG A 47 -21.23 -26.50 -19.70
CA ARG A 47 -22.50 -26.22 -19.04
C ARG A 47 -23.52 -27.06 -19.79
N SER A 48 -24.04 -28.11 -19.15
CA SER A 48 -25.24 -28.76 -19.65
C SER A 48 -26.30 -27.68 -19.83
N PRO A 49 -26.87 -27.52 -21.04
CA PRO A 49 -27.90 -26.52 -21.28
C PRO A 49 -29.12 -26.91 -20.43
N GLY A 50 -29.37 -26.16 -19.35
CA GLY A 50 -30.51 -26.38 -18.46
C GLY A 50 -30.23 -26.26 -16.96
N GLN A 51 -28.98 -26.23 -16.50
CA GLN A 51 -28.70 -25.95 -15.08
C GLN A 51 -28.77 -24.44 -14.82
N SER A 52 -29.78 -24.03 -14.04
CA SER A 52 -29.82 -22.69 -13.44
C SER A 52 -28.54 -22.48 -12.64
N PRO A 53 -27.89 -21.31 -12.72
CA PRO A 53 -26.67 -21.05 -11.96
C PRO A 53 -26.96 -21.28 -10.47
N ALA A 54 -26.06 -22.01 -9.79
CA ALA A 54 -26.14 -22.15 -8.35
C ALA A 54 -26.25 -20.74 -7.72
N PRO A 55 -27.09 -20.56 -6.69
CA PRO A 55 -27.18 -19.28 -6.01
C PRO A 55 -25.79 -18.88 -5.53
N PRO A 56 -25.45 -17.57 -5.58
CA PRO A 56 -24.17 -17.10 -5.07
C PRO A 56 -23.99 -17.56 -3.62
N PRO A 57 -22.77 -17.92 -3.20
CA PRO A 57 -22.52 -18.28 -1.81
C PRO A 57 -23.02 -17.15 -0.90
N ALA A 58 -23.62 -17.54 0.24
CA ALA A 58 -24.07 -16.58 1.23
C ALA A 58 -22.90 -15.70 1.65
N LEU A 59 -23.14 -14.39 1.78
CA LEU A 59 -22.13 -13.46 2.29
C LEU A 59 -21.75 -13.88 3.72
N PRO A 60 -20.48 -13.72 4.12
CA PRO A 60 -20.10 -13.92 5.51
C PRO A 60 -20.87 -12.95 6.41
N PRO A 61 -20.94 -13.23 7.73
CA PRO A 61 -21.53 -12.31 8.69
C PRO A 61 -20.97 -10.90 8.53
N ALA A 62 -21.83 -9.90 8.68
CA ALA A 62 -21.38 -8.51 8.62
C ALA A 62 -20.32 -8.24 9.70
N ASP A 63 -19.34 -7.42 9.34
CA ASP A 63 -18.35 -6.89 10.26
C ASP A 63 -18.62 -5.39 10.48
N SER A 64 -17.95 -4.81 11.47
CA SER A 64 -18.07 -3.42 11.84
C SER A 64 -16.81 -2.64 11.49
N ILE A 65 -17.00 -1.41 11.00
CA ILE A 65 -15.92 -0.44 10.89
C ILE A 65 -15.70 0.13 12.28
N VAL A 66 -14.48 -0.05 12.82
CA VAL A 66 -14.08 0.47 14.14
C VAL A 66 -13.54 1.89 14.02
N SER A 67 -12.83 2.19 12.94
CA SER A 67 -12.27 3.52 12.72
C SER A 67 -12.04 3.79 11.23
N LEU A 68 -12.30 5.04 10.82
CA LEU A 68 -11.90 5.58 9.53
C LEU A 68 -10.80 6.60 9.74
N ARG A 69 -9.78 6.55 8.88
CA ARG A 69 -8.60 7.40 8.99
C ARG A 69 -8.18 7.93 7.63
N ILE A 70 -7.74 9.17 7.63
CA ILE A 70 -7.11 9.82 6.48
C ILE A 70 -5.75 10.37 6.89
N TYR A 71 -4.84 10.44 5.93
CA TYR A 71 -3.51 11.00 6.12
C TYR A 71 -3.30 12.08 5.06
N PRO A 72 -3.73 13.32 5.34
CA PRO A 72 -3.74 14.39 4.35
C PRO A 72 -2.40 14.56 3.64
N ILE A 73 -1.33 14.57 4.43
CA ILE A 73 0.04 14.66 3.93
C ILE A 73 0.71 13.28 4.03
N LYS A 74 1.31 12.84 2.92
CA LYS A 74 2.13 11.62 2.87
C LYS A 74 3.13 11.63 4.02
N SER A 75 3.26 10.50 4.70
CA SER A 75 4.21 10.26 5.80
C SER A 75 3.94 11.03 7.10
N CYS A 76 3.01 11.99 7.14
CA CYS A 76 2.67 12.72 8.36
C CYS A 76 1.65 11.97 9.22
N ARG A 77 1.34 12.51 10.41
CA ARG A 77 0.30 11.96 11.30
C ARG A 77 -1.06 12.04 10.60
N GLY A 78 -1.79 10.93 10.64
CA GLY A 78 -3.18 10.87 10.15
C GLY A 78 -4.17 11.18 11.25
N ILE A 79 -5.40 11.50 10.85
CA ILE A 79 -6.52 11.79 11.73
C ILE A 79 -7.62 10.75 11.58
N THR A 80 -8.35 10.52 12.67
CA THR A 80 -9.58 9.74 12.67
C THR A 80 -10.73 10.64 12.25
N VAL A 81 -11.61 10.14 11.37
CA VAL A 81 -12.80 10.86 10.90
C VAL A 81 -14.05 10.03 11.17
N PRO A 82 -15.19 10.66 11.47
CA PRO A 82 -16.45 9.93 11.70
C PRO A 82 -17.03 9.35 10.41
N SER A 83 -16.71 9.97 9.27
CA SER A 83 -17.13 9.52 7.94
C SER A 83 -16.09 10.00 6.90
N ALA A 84 -16.06 9.34 5.75
CA ALA A 84 -15.21 9.74 4.63
C ALA A 84 -15.90 9.42 3.31
N LYS A 85 -15.73 10.29 2.31
CA LYS A 85 -16.18 10.02 0.95
C LYS A 85 -15.16 9.12 0.25
N LEU A 86 -15.63 8.00 -0.28
CA LEU A 86 -14.80 7.11 -1.11
C LEU A 86 -14.77 7.63 -2.55
N LEU A 87 -13.59 8.04 -3.00
CA LEU A 87 -13.32 8.40 -4.39
C LEU A 87 -12.61 7.25 -5.10
N ARG A 88 -12.54 7.33 -6.43
CA ARG A 88 -11.74 6.38 -7.21
C ARG A 88 -10.26 6.41 -6.77
N THR A 89 -9.73 7.56 -6.37
CA THR A 89 -8.34 7.76 -5.97
C THR A 89 -8.01 7.39 -4.52
N GLY A 90 -9.01 7.09 -3.70
CA GLY A 90 -8.88 6.81 -2.27
C GLY A 90 -9.98 7.44 -1.44
N LEU A 91 -9.81 7.49 -0.13
CA LEU A 91 -10.66 8.34 0.70
C LEU A 91 -10.37 9.81 0.39
N ASP A 92 -11.39 10.65 0.48
CA ASP A 92 -11.24 12.08 0.31
C ASP A 92 -10.19 12.66 1.28
N LEU A 93 -9.47 13.67 0.82
CA LEU A 93 -8.29 14.25 1.48
C LEU A 93 -7.12 13.29 1.74
N ASP A 94 -7.20 11.99 1.45
CA ASP A 94 -6.12 11.04 1.76
C ASP A 94 -4.91 11.15 0.80
N ARG A 95 -3.74 11.40 1.38
CA ARG A 95 -2.44 11.60 0.70
C ARG A 95 -2.52 12.54 -0.50
N GLN A 96 -3.29 13.61 -0.38
CA GLN A 96 -3.42 14.68 -1.38
C GLN A 96 -2.18 15.59 -1.41
N TRP A 97 -1.45 15.65 -0.30
CA TRP A 97 -0.22 16.42 -0.18
C TRP A 97 1.01 15.57 0.12
N MET A 98 2.18 16.12 -0.19
CA MET A 98 3.47 15.50 0.11
C MET A 98 4.56 16.57 0.25
N PHE A 99 5.52 16.34 1.13
CA PHE A 99 6.72 17.17 1.21
C PHE A 99 7.82 16.70 0.25
N ILE A 100 8.51 17.64 -0.38
CA ILE A 100 9.75 17.41 -1.12
C ILE A 100 10.86 18.32 -0.62
N SER A 101 12.10 17.83 -0.61
CA SER A 101 13.30 18.64 -0.36
C SER A 101 13.88 19.19 -1.66
N LEU A 102 14.56 20.33 -1.58
CA LEU A 102 15.31 20.96 -2.67
C LEU A 102 16.79 21.09 -2.29
N PRO A 103 17.71 21.15 -3.28
CA PRO A 103 17.46 21.23 -4.73
C PRO A 103 17.16 19.90 -5.43
N GLN A 104 17.36 18.75 -4.76
CA GLN A 104 17.27 17.42 -5.40
C GLN A 104 15.83 16.99 -5.77
N ARG A 105 14.80 17.67 -5.27
CA ARG A 105 13.37 17.34 -5.49
C ARG A 105 12.99 15.94 -5.01
N GLU A 106 13.58 15.51 -3.90
CA GLU A 106 13.28 14.21 -3.29
C GLU A 106 12.07 14.31 -2.38
N PHE A 107 11.12 13.39 -2.52
CA PHE A 107 10.02 13.32 -1.58
C PHE A 107 10.47 12.71 -0.25
N LEU A 108 10.00 13.30 0.85
CA LEU A 108 10.34 12.82 2.18
C LEU A 108 9.40 11.69 2.61
N THR A 109 9.97 10.66 3.22
CA THR A 109 9.20 9.55 3.80
C THR A 109 9.62 9.28 5.24
N ILE A 110 8.78 8.57 6.00
CA ILE A 110 9.14 8.17 7.38
C ILE A 110 10.39 7.28 7.43
N ARG A 111 10.79 6.66 6.32
CA ARG A 111 12.03 5.87 6.22
C ARG A 111 13.27 6.75 6.17
N THR A 112 13.16 7.92 5.54
CA THR A 112 14.27 8.88 5.42
C THR A 112 14.26 9.90 6.57
N ASN A 113 13.08 10.28 7.05
CA ASN A 113 12.93 11.18 8.19
C ASN A 113 11.69 10.82 9.04
N PRO A 114 11.85 10.09 10.16
CA PRO A 114 10.73 9.67 11.00
C PRO A 114 10.04 10.83 11.73
N ARG A 115 10.67 12.02 11.81
CA ARG A 115 10.08 13.22 12.44
C ARG A 115 8.84 13.71 11.70
N LEU A 116 8.61 13.30 10.45
CA LEU A 116 7.35 13.54 9.75
C LEU A 116 6.13 13.05 10.55
N THR A 117 6.27 12.00 11.35
CA THR A 117 5.18 11.50 12.22
C THR A 117 4.78 12.44 13.36
N LEU A 118 5.60 13.47 13.61
CA LEU A 118 5.33 14.55 14.56
C LEU A 118 4.71 15.77 13.87
N ILE A 119 4.53 15.76 12.54
CA ILE A 119 3.72 16.77 11.86
C ILE A 119 2.27 16.33 11.95
N GLU A 120 1.48 17.11 12.67
CA GLU A 120 0.06 16.89 12.91
C GLU A 120 -0.77 17.57 11.82
N THR A 121 -1.96 17.00 11.56
CA THR A 121 -2.93 17.53 10.61
C THR A 121 -4.28 17.63 11.29
N ALA A 122 -5.08 18.62 10.93
CA ALA A 122 -6.45 18.77 11.38
C ALA A 122 -7.29 19.34 10.24
N VAL A 123 -8.50 18.80 10.04
CA VAL A 123 -9.42 19.26 9.00
C VAL A 123 -10.62 19.92 9.68
N ASP A 124 -10.90 21.17 9.29
CA ASP A 124 -12.16 21.84 9.60
C ASP A 124 -13.08 21.73 8.38
N ALA A 125 -14.11 20.90 8.49
CA ALA A 125 -15.06 20.66 7.42
C ALA A 125 -16.01 21.85 7.17
N ALA A 126 -16.26 22.70 8.18
CA ALA A 126 -17.14 23.86 8.03
C ALA A 126 -16.41 25.02 7.32
N ALA A 127 -15.15 25.23 7.67
CA ALA A 127 -14.29 26.23 7.03
C ALA A 127 -13.62 25.75 5.74
N ASP A 128 -13.69 24.44 5.45
CA ASP A 128 -12.97 23.77 4.37
C ASP A 128 -11.44 24.01 4.41
N THR A 129 -10.84 23.80 5.58
CA THR A 129 -9.40 24.04 5.78
C THR A 129 -8.67 22.82 6.32
N LEU A 130 -7.40 22.71 5.92
CA LEU A 130 -6.40 21.82 6.48
C LEU A 130 -5.41 22.67 7.27
N THR A 131 -5.32 22.39 8.57
CA THR A 131 -4.25 22.91 9.43
C THR A 131 -3.16 21.86 9.57
N VAL A 132 -1.91 22.30 9.50
CA VAL A 132 -0.71 21.47 9.63
C VAL A 132 0.20 22.11 10.66
N SER A 133 0.63 21.35 11.67
CA SER A 133 1.45 21.88 12.76
C SER A 133 2.54 20.90 13.17
N ILE A 134 3.56 21.40 13.86
CA ILE A 134 4.61 20.58 14.46
C ILE A 134 4.19 20.22 15.89
N LYS A 135 4.09 18.93 16.21
CA LYS A 135 3.73 18.49 17.56
C LYS A 135 4.72 19.04 18.59
N GLY A 136 4.16 19.65 19.64
CA GLY A 136 4.95 20.16 20.77
C GLY A 136 5.65 21.48 20.50
N SER A 137 5.30 22.20 19.42
CA SER A 137 5.80 23.56 19.17
C SER A 137 5.14 24.65 20.04
N GLY A 138 4.10 24.30 20.81
CA GLY A 138 3.35 25.25 21.62
C GLY A 138 2.60 26.27 20.74
N ASP A 139 2.60 27.53 21.18
CA ASP A 139 1.91 28.63 20.48
C ASP A 139 2.81 29.34 19.45
N ASP A 140 3.90 28.70 18.98
CA ASP A 140 4.75 29.26 17.92
C ASP A 140 3.93 29.41 16.62
N PRO A 141 3.59 30.65 16.20
CA PRO A 141 2.73 30.86 15.04
C PRO A 141 3.40 30.41 13.74
N ASP A 142 4.74 30.38 13.68
CA ASP A 142 5.47 29.95 12.48
C ASP A 142 5.46 28.44 12.31
N SER A 143 5.14 27.69 13.37
CA SER A 143 5.11 26.22 13.37
C SER A 143 3.80 25.63 12.84
N THR A 144 2.84 26.48 12.48
CA THR A 144 1.51 26.10 12.01
C THR A 144 1.17 26.79 10.68
N ILE A 145 0.56 26.05 9.77
CA ILE A 145 -0.02 26.60 8.54
C ILE A 145 -1.46 26.15 8.37
N THR A 146 -2.26 27.02 7.77
CA THR A 146 -3.64 26.71 7.38
C THR A 146 -3.80 26.99 5.89
N ILE A 147 -4.28 26.00 5.16
CA ILE A 147 -4.54 26.05 3.71
C ILE A 147 -5.94 25.49 3.43
N PRO A 148 -6.56 25.79 2.28
CA PRO A 148 -7.82 25.15 1.91
C PRO A 148 -7.67 23.62 1.84
N ALA A 149 -8.65 22.88 2.35
CA ALA A 149 -8.71 21.43 2.23
C ALA A 149 -9.09 21.02 0.79
N HIS A 150 -9.96 21.77 0.13
CA HIS A 150 -10.28 21.58 -1.29
C HIS A 150 -9.96 22.83 -2.11
N PRO A 151 -8.66 23.14 -2.34
CA PRO A 151 -8.28 24.35 -3.04
C PRO A 151 -8.81 24.34 -4.48
N SER A 152 -9.51 25.41 -4.87
CA SER A 152 -10.03 25.56 -6.23
C SER A 152 -8.90 25.75 -7.25
N PRO A 153 -9.11 25.43 -8.54
CA PRO A 153 -8.09 25.69 -9.57
C PRO A 153 -7.63 27.15 -9.62
N ALA A 154 -8.54 28.11 -9.42
CA ALA A 154 -8.22 29.53 -9.38
C ALA A 154 -7.35 29.88 -8.15
N TRP A 155 -7.68 29.31 -6.99
CA TRP A 155 -6.88 29.50 -5.78
C TRP A 155 -5.47 28.92 -5.96
N LEU A 156 -5.35 27.72 -6.51
CA LEU A 156 -4.05 27.08 -6.79
C LEU A 156 -3.22 27.90 -7.76
N ALA A 157 -3.81 28.41 -8.85
CA ALA A 157 -3.12 29.26 -9.81
C ALA A 157 -2.59 30.57 -9.19
N ALA A 158 -3.27 31.10 -8.17
CA ALA A 158 -2.85 32.31 -7.47
C ALA A 158 -1.84 32.06 -6.34
N ASN A 159 -1.81 30.86 -5.75
CA ASN A 159 -1.06 30.59 -4.51
C ASN A 159 0.01 29.50 -4.64
N ALA A 160 0.11 28.81 -5.78
CA ALA A 160 1.05 27.73 -6.02
C ALA A 160 1.49 27.69 -7.48
N THR A 161 2.57 26.96 -7.77
CA THR A 161 3.04 26.75 -9.14
C THR A 161 2.91 25.29 -9.55
N LEU A 162 2.21 25.01 -10.66
CA LEU A 162 2.15 23.66 -11.19
C LEU A 162 3.52 23.23 -11.74
N ARG A 163 4.04 22.12 -11.23
CA ARG A 163 5.32 21.53 -11.65
C ARG A 163 5.07 20.10 -12.13
N ALA A 164 5.58 19.81 -13.33
CA ALA A 164 5.74 18.45 -13.82
C ALA A 164 7.09 17.87 -13.37
N GLY A 165 7.28 16.57 -13.56
CA GLY A 165 8.59 15.93 -13.36
C GLY A 165 8.92 15.56 -11.90
N ASN A 166 7.96 15.64 -10.99
CA ASN A 166 8.15 15.14 -9.62
C ASN A 166 8.11 13.61 -9.65
N VAL A 167 9.03 12.94 -8.94
CA VAL A 167 9.14 11.48 -8.99
C VAL A 167 8.71 10.87 -7.67
N ILE A 168 7.77 9.93 -7.73
CA ILE A 168 7.40 9.06 -6.62
C ILE A 168 7.57 7.63 -7.08
N TRP A 169 8.47 6.86 -6.45
CA TRP A 169 8.69 5.44 -6.77
C TRP A 169 8.94 5.17 -8.26
N ALA A 170 9.81 5.97 -8.89
CA ALA A 170 10.10 5.94 -10.34
C ALA A 170 8.88 6.23 -11.25
N GLN A 171 7.81 6.78 -10.70
CA GLN A 171 6.67 7.29 -11.46
C GLN A 171 6.69 8.82 -11.47
N GLN A 172 6.64 9.37 -12.68
CA GLN A 172 6.48 10.80 -12.90
C GLN A 172 5.08 11.23 -12.47
N THR A 173 4.99 12.34 -11.77
CA THR A 173 3.73 12.97 -11.37
C THR A 173 3.89 14.49 -11.36
N ASP A 174 2.76 15.18 -11.40
CA ASP A 174 2.68 16.61 -11.26
C ASP A 174 2.16 17.00 -9.87
N GLY A 175 2.49 18.21 -9.47
CA GLY A 175 2.04 18.78 -8.21
C GLY A 175 2.06 20.30 -8.24
N TRP A 176 1.10 20.90 -7.56
CA TRP A 176 1.09 22.31 -7.23
C TRP A 176 2.04 22.54 -6.06
N GLU A 177 3.18 23.15 -6.36
CA GLU A 177 4.23 23.47 -5.40
C GLU A 177 3.89 24.79 -4.70
N TYR A 178 3.70 24.75 -3.39
CA TYR A 178 3.45 25.95 -2.57
C TYR A 178 4.74 26.75 -2.36
N PRO A 179 4.66 28.06 -2.07
CA PRO A 179 5.84 28.90 -1.86
C PRO A 179 6.71 28.46 -0.67
N PRO A 180 8.04 28.72 -0.71
CA PRO A 180 8.98 28.39 0.39
C PRO A 180 8.54 28.90 1.76
N ALA A 181 7.95 30.10 1.79
CA ALA A 181 7.57 30.76 3.03
C ALA A 181 6.60 29.92 3.86
N LEU A 182 5.75 29.12 3.22
CA LEU A 182 4.78 28.24 3.89
C LEU A 182 5.47 27.10 4.66
N THR A 183 6.66 26.68 4.23
CA THR A 183 7.31 25.45 4.72
C THR A 183 8.61 25.70 5.47
N GLN A 184 8.94 26.96 5.80
CA GLN A 184 10.23 27.32 6.37
C GLN A 184 10.46 26.70 7.77
N ALA A 185 9.47 26.77 8.67
CA ALA A 185 9.58 26.15 9.99
C ALA A 185 9.67 24.62 9.90
N PHE A 186 8.92 24.01 8.97
CA PHE A 186 8.98 22.58 8.70
C PHE A 186 10.34 22.16 8.13
N ALA A 187 10.97 22.97 7.27
CA ALA A 187 12.32 22.73 6.76
C ALA A 187 13.34 22.67 7.90
N ARG A 188 13.32 23.68 8.79
CA ARG A 188 14.16 23.72 10.01
C ARG A 188 13.92 22.51 10.90
N PHE A 189 12.65 22.17 11.13
CA PHE A 189 12.27 21.03 11.96
C PHE A 189 12.74 19.69 11.37
N LEU A 190 12.64 19.52 10.06
CA LEU A 190 13.05 18.30 9.37
C LEU A 190 14.56 18.24 9.11
N GLY A 191 15.30 19.34 9.32
CA GLY A 191 16.74 19.40 9.11
C GLY A 191 17.12 19.36 7.64
N VAL A 192 16.33 20.03 6.78
CA VAL A 192 16.61 20.19 5.35
C VAL A 192 16.72 21.67 5.01
N ASP A 193 17.58 22.01 4.05
CA ASP A 193 17.84 23.41 3.67
C ASP A 193 16.59 24.08 3.08
N GLU A 194 15.92 23.37 2.17
CA GLU A 194 14.72 23.85 1.52
C GLU A 194 13.67 22.75 1.41
N LEU A 195 12.45 23.09 1.80
CA LEU A 195 11.30 22.20 1.78
C LEU A 195 10.17 22.83 0.97
N ARG A 196 9.39 22.00 0.30
CA ARG A 196 8.14 22.38 -0.37
C ARG A 196 7.02 21.44 -0.02
N LEU A 197 5.83 21.99 0.18
CA LEU A 197 4.59 21.23 0.19
C LEU A 197 4.07 21.16 -1.24
N LEU A 198 3.69 19.97 -1.71
CA LEU A 198 3.03 19.75 -2.99
C LEU A 198 1.60 19.29 -2.75
N TYR A 199 0.65 19.89 -3.46
CA TYR A 199 -0.70 19.34 -3.64
C TYR A 199 -0.77 18.58 -4.97
N LYS A 200 -1.52 17.48 -5.03
CA LYS A 200 -1.58 16.63 -6.22
C LYS A 200 -2.06 17.41 -7.44
N GLY A 201 -1.31 17.30 -8.55
CA GLY A 201 -1.66 17.93 -9.83
C GLY A 201 -2.74 17.16 -10.62
N PRO A 202 -3.18 17.66 -11.77
CA PRO A 202 -4.24 17.05 -12.57
C PRO A 202 -3.85 15.73 -13.26
N THR A 203 -2.56 15.45 -13.49
CA THR A 203 -2.13 14.24 -14.21
C THR A 203 -2.38 12.99 -13.37
N PRO A 204 -3.19 12.01 -13.83
CA PRO A 204 -3.47 10.81 -13.04
C PRO A 204 -2.21 9.99 -12.74
N ARG A 205 -2.00 9.63 -11.48
CA ARG A 205 -0.94 8.69 -11.10
C ARG A 205 -1.48 7.26 -11.15
N VAL A 206 -1.42 6.65 -12.34
CA VAL A 206 -1.96 5.31 -12.61
C VAL A 206 -1.29 4.27 -11.72
N LEU A 207 -2.09 3.36 -11.17
CA LEU A 207 -1.63 2.28 -10.30
C LEU A 207 -0.67 1.33 -11.03
N ARG A 208 0.22 0.68 -10.27
CA ARG A 208 1.22 -0.30 -10.73
C ARG A 208 1.14 -1.57 -9.89
N GLY A 209 1.96 -2.57 -10.22
CA GLY A 209 1.98 -3.85 -9.49
C GLY A 209 0.63 -4.57 -9.55
N ALA A 210 0.11 -4.97 -8.39
CA ALA A 210 -1.22 -5.59 -8.28
C ALA A 210 -2.37 -4.66 -8.74
N GLY A 211 -2.15 -3.35 -8.76
CA GLY A 211 -3.09 -2.37 -9.27
C GLY A 211 -2.92 -2.01 -10.75
N ALA A 212 -1.97 -2.60 -11.47
CA ALA A 212 -1.72 -2.25 -12.86
C ALA A 212 -2.95 -2.51 -13.75
N PRO A 213 -3.24 -1.70 -14.78
CA PRO A 213 -4.42 -1.88 -15.62
C PRO A 213 -4.56 -3.26 -16.26
N ALA A 214 -3.44 -3.88 -16.64
CA ALA A 214 -3.42 -5.23 -17.20
C ALA A 214 -3.83 -6.33 -16.19
N VAL A 215 -3.67 -6.06 -14.89
CA VAL A 215 -4.05 -6.98 -13.79
C VAL A 215 -5.48 -6.69 -13.34
N LEU A 216 -5.82 -5.41 -13.14
CA LEU A 216 -7.15 -5.01 -12.67
C LEU A 216 -8.23 -5.05 -13.77
N GLY A 217 -7.85 -5.11 -15.04
CA GLY A 217 -8.76 -4.97 -16.18
C GLY A 217 -9.34 -3.57 -16.37
N ARG A 218 -8.84 -2.58 -15.63
CA ARG A 218 -9.28 -1.17 -15.69
C ARG A 218 -8.18 -0.22 -15.26
N THR A 219 -8.21 1.00 -15.78
CA THR A 219 -7.31 2.06 -15.32
C THR A 219 -7.82 2.64 -14.00
N GLN A 220 -6.96 2.61 -12.99
CA GLN A 220 -7.19 3.26 -11.72
C GLN A 220 -5.97 4.12 -11.39
N ALA A 221 -6.20 5.24 -10.70
CA ALA A 221 -5.16 6.11 -10.19
C ALA A 221 -5.30 6.29 -8.68
N THR A 222 -4.27 6.85 -8.06
CA THR A 222 -4.26 7.31 -6.67
C THR A 222 -3.48 8.63 -6.57
N ASN A 223 -3.50 9.25 -5.40
CA ASN A 223 -2.72 10.45 -5.11
C ASN A 223 -1.29 10.05 -4.69
N PHE A 224 -0.78 10.57 -3.58
CA PHE A 224 0.58 10.30 -3.09
C PHE A 224 0.68 9.08 -2.15
N ALA A 225 -0.35 8.22 -2.10
CA ALA A 225 -0.28 6.90 -1.45
C ALA A 225 0.85 6.04 -2.05
N ASP A 226 1.27 4.93 -1.42
CA ASP A 226 2.37 4.13 -1.98
C ASP A 226 1.91 3.29 -3.18
N MET A 227 0.92 2.43 -2.98
CA MET A 227 0.52 1.44 -3.99
C MET A 227 -0.98 1.43 -4.29
N MET A 228 -1.84 1.40 -3.26
CA MET A 228 -3.30 1.31 -3.42
C MET A 228 -4.02 2.53 -2.82
N PRO A 229 -5.21 2.87 -3.33
CA PRO A 229 -5.98 4.04 -2.89
C PRO A 229 -6.58 3.90 -1.48
N VAL A 230 -6.80 2.69 -0.99
CA VAL A 230 -7.37 2.41 0.35
C VAL A 230 -6.63 1.22 0.93
N GLN A 231 -6.26 1.32 2.21
CA GLN A 231 -5.74 0.21 3.01
C GLN A 231 -6.74 -0.17 4.10
N VAL A 232 -7.02 -1.47 4.20
CA VAL A 232 -7.89 -2.05 5.23
C VAL A 232 -7.02 -2.83 6.21
N SER A 233 -7.36 -2.79 7.50
CA SER A 233 -6.69 -3.60 8.53
C SER A 233 -7.70 -4.09 9.57
N SER A 234 -7.51 -5.34 10.01
CA SER A 234 -8.34 -6.01 10.99
C SER A 234 -7.73 -5.93 12.38
N LEU A 235 -8.56 -5.60 13.39
CA LEU A 235 -8.12 -5.65 14.79
C LEU A 235 -7.87 -7.09 15.26
N ALA A 236 -8.59 -8.08 14.73
CA ALA A 236 -8.28 -9.49 14.98
C ALA A 236 -6.87 -9.86 14.50
N SER A 237 -6.46 -9.39 13.31
CA SER A 237 -5.10 -9.59 12.78
C SER A 237 -4.04 -8.87 13.62
N LEU A 238 -4.34 -7.65 14.06
CA LEU A 238 -3.44 -6.90 14.95
C LEU A 238 -3.27 -7.59 16.31
N ALA A 239 -4.36 -8.08 16.90
CA ALA A 239 -4.33 -8.78 18.18
C ALA A 239 -3.48 -10.06 18.09
N GLU A 240 -3.61 -10.80 17.00
CA GLU A 240 -2.79 -11.99 16.77
C GLU A 240 -1.32 -11.63 16.58
N LEU A 241 -1.00 -10.56 15.83
CA LEU A 241 0.37 -10.06 15.70
C LEU A 241 0.95 -9.63 17.07
N ASN A 242 0.20 -8.88 17.87
CA ASN A 242 0.62 -8.45 19.20
C ASN A 242 0.87 -9.66 20.13
N ALA A 243 0.09 -10.74 20.02
CA ALA A 243 0.37 -11.99 20.73
C ALA A 243 1.66 -12.68 20.29
N ARG A 244 2.10 -12.51 19.03
CA ARG A 244 3.45 -12.95 18.58
C ARG A 244 4.54 -12.06 19.16
N LEU A 245 4.36 -10.74 19.16
CA LEU A 245 5.31 -9.78 19.72
C LEU A 245 5.54 -10.02 21.21
N ALA A 246 4.45 -10.18 21.98
CA ALA A 246 4.53 -10.49 23.40
C ALA A 246 5.30 -11.78 23.69
N ARG A 247 5.09 -12.85 22.89
CA ARG A 247 5.88 -14.09 22.99
C ARG A 247 7.37 -13.91 22.65
N ALA A 248 7.70 -12.93 21.83
CA ALA A 248 9.07 -12.55 21.51
C ALA A 248 9.69 -11.57 22.53
N GLY A 249 8.95 -11.15 23.57
CA GLY A 249 9.41 -10.17 24.56
C GLY A 249 9.33 -8.72 24.08
N GLU A 250 8.61 -8.45 23.00
CA GLU A 250 8.44 -7.12 22.43
C GLU A 250 7.15 -6.46 22.91
N ALA A 251 7.13 -5.13 22.92
CA ALA A 251 5.93 -4.35 23.25
C ALA A 251 4.86 -4.46 22.16
N GLU A 252 3.59 -4.38 22.57
CA GLU A 252 2.48 -4.27 21.64
C GLU A 252 2.54 -2.99 20.81
N ILE A 253 1.96 -3.05 19.62
CA ILE A 253 1.87 -1.92 18.71
C ILE A 253 0.42 -1.61 18.34
N ASP A 254 0.18 -0.33 18.08
CA ASP A 254 -1.11 0.14 17.61
C ASP A 254 -1.27 -0.03 16.10
N VAL A 255 -2.54 -0.10 15.66
CA VAL A 255 -2.89 -0.19 14.23
C VAL A 255 -2.34 0.98 13.41
N GLU A 256 -2.08 2.13 14.05
CA GLU A 256 -1.53 3.33 13.42
C GLU A 256 -0.16 3.09 12.77
N ARG A 257 0.61 2.10 13.25
CA ARG A 257 1.90 1.73 12.67
C ARG A 257 1.76 1.21 11.23
N PHE A 258 0.62 0.63 10.89
CA PHE A 258 0.30 0.12 9.55
C PHE A 258 -0.34 1.17 8.65
N ARG A 259 -0.72 2.33 9.22
CA ARG A 259 -1.34 3.47 8.55
C ARG A 259 -2.61 3.15 7.72
N PRO A 260 -3.54 2.30 8.21
CA PRO A 260 -4.74 1.94 7.47
C PRO A 260 -5.67 3.13 7.32
N ASN A 261 -6.52 3.06 6.30
CA ASN A 261 -7.65 3.97 6.10
C ASN A 261 -8.93 3.44 6.75
N VAL A 262 -9.16 2.14 6.65
CA VAL A 262 -10.34 1.48 7.24
C VAL A 262 -9.86 0.44 8.23
N VAL A 263 -10.26 0.59 9.48
CA VAL A 263 -10.01 -0.41 10.53
C VAL A 263 -11.32 -1.13 10.79
N VAL A 264 -11.30 -2.44 10.65
CA VAL A 264 -12.44 -3.33 10.91
C VAL A 264 -12.19 -4.15 12.16
N GLY A 265 -13.25 -4.63 12.80
CA GLY A 265 -13.13 -5.53 13.96
C GLY A 265 -12.40 -6.81 13.58
N GLY A 266 -12.89 -7.49 12.55
CA GLY A 266 -12.43 -8.79 12.12
C GLY A 266 -12.89 -9.89 13.07
N HIS A 267 -13.31 -11.03 12.49
CA HIS A 267 -13.70 -12.22 13.28
C HIS A 267 -12.57 -13.23 13.38
N VAL A 268 -11.80 -13.39 12.29
CA VAL A 268 -10.68 -14.32 12.18
C VAL A 268 -9.44 -13.54 11.76
N PRO A 269 -8.29 -13.71 12.45
CA PRO A 269 -7.05 -13.07 12.03
C PRO A 269 -6.68 -13.43 10.58
N TRP A 270 -6.27 -12.42 9.82
CA TRP A 270 -5.77 -12.50 8.43
C TRP A 270 -6.82 -12.86 7.37
N ASP A 271 -8.10 -12.94 7.75
CA ASP A 271 -9.18 -13.27 6.81
C ASP A 271 -9.34 -12.20 5.71
N GLU A 272 -8.93 -10.96 6.01
CA GLU A 272 -8.94 -9.84 5.06
C GLU A 272 -8.05 -10.06 3.83
N ASP A 273 -7.04 -10.91 3.91
CA ASP A 273 -6.17 -11.27 2.77
C ASP A 273 -6.95 -12.08 1.71
N GLY A 274 -7.98 -12.80 2.15
CA GLY A 274 -8.86 -13.60 1.31
C GLY A 274 -9.90 -12.76 0.56
N TRP A 275 -10.24 -11.57 1.07
CA TRP A 275 -11.36 -10.78 0.57
C TRP A 275 -11.15 -10.35 -0.88
N LYS A 276 -12.14 -10.68 -1.73
CA LYS A 276 -12.15 -10.26 -3.14
C LYS A 276 -12.97 -9.01 -3.39
N THR A 277 -13.91 -8.73 -2.50
CA THR A 277 -14.79 -7.57 -2.58
C THR A 277 -15.15 -7.17 -1.16
N LEU A 278 -15.10 -5.87 -0.91
CA LEU A 278 -15.53 -5.26 0.34
C LEU A 278 -16.64 -4.26 0.01
N ARG A 279 -17.80 -4.42 0.65
CA ARG A 279 -18.91 -3.47 0.55
C ARG A 279 -19.01 -2.73 1.87
N LEU A 280 -18.80 -1.43 1.83
CA LEU A 280 -18.93 -0.53 2.97
C LEU A 280 -20.24 0.26 2.82
N GLY A 281 -21.08 0.26 3.86
CA GLY A 281 -22.43 0.85 3.80
C GLY A 281 -23.51 -0.22 3.56
N GLY A 282 -24.61 -0.14 4.32
CA GLY A 282 -25.68 -1.13 4.29
C GLY A 282 -26.67 -1.11 5.47
N GLY A 283 -26.63 -0.10 6.35
CA GLY A 283 -27.65 0.12 7.40
C GLY A 283 -28.81 1.03 6.99
N GLY A 284 -28.82 1.49 5.73
CA GLY A 284 -29.85 2.33 5.12
C GLY A 284 -29.67 2.28 3.61
N GLU A 285 -30.77 2.30 2.87
CA GLU A 285 -30.88 1.99 1.44
C GLU A 285 -29.71 2.51 0.59
N ALA A 286 -29.19 1.62 -0.26
CA ALA A 286 -28.23 1.98 -1.28
C ALA A 286 -28.86 3.01 -2.22
N VAL A 287 -28.25 4.19 -2.32
CA VAL A 287 -28.56 5.15 -3.38
C VAL A 287 -27.85 4.65 -4.64
N GLU A 288 -28.64 4.30 -5.66
CA GLU A 288 -28.20 3.93 -7.01
C GLU A 288 -27.38 5.04 -7.68
#